data_AF-A0A5B9FVY4-F1
#
_entry.id   AF-A0A5B9FVY4-F1
#
_cell.length_a   1.000
_cell.length_b   1.000
_cell.length_c   1.000
_cell.angle_alpha   90.00
_cell.angle_beta   90.00
_cell.angle_gamma   90.00
#
_symmetry.space_group_name_H-M   'P 1'
#
loop_
_entity.id
_entity.type
_entity.pdbx_description
1 polymer ?
#
loop_
_entity_poly.entity_id
_entity_poly.type
_entity_poly.pdbx_seq_one_letter_code
_entity_poly.pdbx_strand_id
1 'polypeptide(L)'
;MKILKAFLLSFALCSTAGVSAQKVFASAKYTQMCSYYGEAVTGDIHAYKPEASAESAVKNIMSVIGLKANFELRAANVPNAAAVILKGKRYILYNPKFMANINSVTGSDWAAISILAHEIGHHLNGHTLDNVGSRPQTELDADEFSGFVLGRLGATLADAQAVMGTIASIKGSHSHPPKSDRLIAIAAG
;
A
#
# COMPACT_ATOMS: atom_id res chain seq x y z
N MET A 1 -52.97 57.28 -1.09
CA MET A 1 -51.59 56.84 -0.80
C MET A 1 -51.39 55.47 -1.43
N LYS A 2 -50.73 55.38 -2.59
CA LYS A 2 -50.49 54.11 -3.31
C LYS A 2 -49.17 53.53 -2.82
N ILE A 3 -49.23 52.33 -2.22
CA ILE A 3 -48.09 51.63 -1.63
C ILE A 3 -47.37 50.87 -2.74
N LEU A 4 -46.14 51.28 -3.05
CA LEU A 4 -45.25 50.65 -4.02
C LEU A 4 -44.61 49.42 -3.35
N LYS A 5 -45.01 48.20 -3.72
CA LYS A 5 -44.32 46.97 -3.28
C LYS A 5 -43.15 46.69 -4.24
N ALA A 6 -41.94 46.94 -3.77
CA ALA A 6 -40.71 46.54 -4.45
C ALA A 6 -40.56 45.02 -4.41
N PHE A 7 -40.56 44.37 -5.59
CA PHE A 7 -40.18 42.98 -5.75
C PHE A 7 -38.65 42.90 -5.88
N LEU A 8 -37.98 42.47 -4.82
CA LEU A 8 -36.56 42.09 -4.84
C LEU A 8 -36.44 40.66 -5.38
N LEU A 9 -36.11 40.54 -6.66
CA LEU A 9 -35.75 39.27 -7.28
C LEU A 9 -34.33 38.90 -6.83
N SER A 10 -34.22 38.03 -5.82
CA SER A 10 -32.92 37.50 -5.39
C SER A 10 -32.48 36.42 -6.38
N PHE A 11 -31.48 36.73 -7.20
CA PHE A 11 -30.86 35.79 -8.13
C PHE A 11 -29.94 34.85 -7.32
N ALA A 12 -30.41 33.65 -7.02
CA ALA A 12 -29.60 32.61 -6.38
C ALA A 12 -28.58 32.09 -7.42
N LEU A 13 -27.32 32.53 -7.32
CA LEU A 13 -26.21 31.89 -8.01
C LEU A 13 -26.02 30.48 -7.43
N CYS A 14 -26.58 29.48 -8.10
CA CYS A 14 -26.29 28.09 -7.82
C CYS A 14 -24.91 27.77 -8.42
N SER A 15 -23.86 27.92 -7.61
CA SER A 15 -22.51 27.46 -7.94
C SER A 15 -22.51 25.94 -8.03
N THR A 16 -22.72 25.41 -9.23
CA THR A 16 -22.50 23.98 -9.50
C THR A 16 -20.99 23.75 -9.57
N ALA A 17 -20.37 23.59 -8.40
CA ALA A 17 -19.06 22.96 -8.31
C ALA A 17 -19.22 21.54 -8.87
N GLY A 18 -18.77 21.33 -10.11
CA GLY A 18 -18.76 20.04 -10.76
C GLY A 18 -17.93 19.08 -9.92
N VAL A 19 -18.60 18.23 -9.15
CA VAL A 19 -17.99 17.04 -8.56
C VAL A 19 -17.64 16.14 -9.75
N SER A 20 -16.41 16.26 -10.24
CA SER A 20 -15.87 15.28 -11.19
C SER A 20 -15.84 13.95 -10.46
N ALA A 21 -16.79 13.07 -10.80
CA ALA A 21 -16.80 11.70 -10.31
C ALA A 21 -15.44 11.07 -10.65
N GLN A 22 -14.69 10.69 -9.62
CA GLN A 22 -13.38 10.10 -9.78
C GLN A 22 -13.53 8.80 -10.58
N LYS A 23 -12.87 8.71 -11.74
CA LYS A 23 -12.89 7.48 -12.55
C LYS A 23 -12.40 6.30 -11.70
N VAL A 24 -13.17 5.21 -11.72
CA VAL A 24 -12.77 3.92 -11.13
C VAL A 24 -11.48 3.45 -11.79
N PHE A 25 -10.47 3.15 -10.96
CA PHE A 25 -9.14 2.75 -11.42
C PHE A 25 -9.12 1.27 -11.82
N ALA A 26 -9.70 0.42 -10.98
CA ALA A 26 -9.94 -0.99 -11.23
C ALA A 26 -11.08 -1.52 -10.35
N SER A 27 -11.65 -2.68 -10.68
CA SER A 27 -12.57 -3.39 -9.78
C SER A 27 -11.80 -4.52 -9.11
N ALA A 28 -11.83 -4.55 -7.77
CA ALA A 28 -11.07 -5.50 -6.97
C ALA A 28 -11.50 -6.97 -7.18
N LYS A 29 -12.72 -7.17 -7.70
CA LYS A 29 -13.26 -8.49 -8.07
C LYS A 29 -12.41 -9.24 -9.12
N TYR A 30 -11.58 -8.53 -9.88
CA TYR A 30 -10.78 -9.10 -10.97
C TYR A 30 -9.27 -9.07 -10.71
N THR A 31 -8.87 -8.83 -9.46
CA THR A 31 -7.47 -8.60 -9.11
C THR A 31 -7.11 -9.54 -7.97
N GLN A 32 -6.40 -10.61 -8.29
CA GLN A 32 -5.78 -11.45 -7.27
C GLN A 32 -4.55 -10.68 -6.79
N MET A 33 -4.68 -10.05 -5.63
CA MET A 33 -3.68 -9.17 -5.04
C MET A 33 -2.89 -9.92 -3.97
N CYS A 34 -1.58 -9.69 -3.89
CA CYS A 34 -0.84 -9.96 -2.66
C CYS A 34 -1.11 -8.75 -1.77
N SER A 35 -1.89 -8.94 -0.70
CA SER A 35 -2.19 -7.87 0.26
C SER A 35 -1.40 -8.15 1.52
N TYR A 36 -0.75 -7.13 2.07
CA TYR A 36 0.15 -7.25 3.23
C TYR A 36 -0.43 -7.98 4.46
N TYR A 37 -1.75 -7.92 4.66
CA TYR A 37 -2.47 -8.61 5.74
C TYR A 37 -3.27 -9.83 5.30
N GLY A 38 -3.31 -10.11 3.99
CA GLY A 38 -4.11 -11.20 3.42
C GLY A 38 -5.61 -10.96 3.37
N GLU A 39 -6.06 -9.74 3.68
CA GLU A 39 -7.46 -9.37 3.59
C GLU A 39 -7.90 -9.20 2.13
N ALA A 40 -9.14 -9.57 1.85
CA ALA A 40 -9.70 -9.40 0.52
C ALA A 40 -9.90 -7.89 0.23
N VAL A 41 -9.25 -7.40 -0.82
CA VAL A 41 -9.59 -6.08 -1.38
C VAL A 41 -10.92 -6.22 -2.11
N THR A 42 -11.92 -5.44 -1.71
CA THR A 42 -13.28 -5.53 -2.26
C THR A 42 -13.74 -4.18 -2.81
N GLY A 43 -14.67 -4.22 -3.76
CA GLY A 43 -15.25 -3.01 -4.37
C GLY A 43 -14.39 -2.36 -5.45
N ASP A 44 -14.67 -1.08 -5.69
CA ASP A 44 -13.94 -0.27 -6.67
C ASP A 44 -12.66 0.30 -6.05
N ILE A 45 -11.56 0.13 -6.77
CA ILE A 45 -10.28 0.70 -6.43
C ILE A 45 -10.24 2.11 -7.03
N HIS A 46 -9.95 3.07 -6.17
CA HIS A 46 -9.67 4.45 -6.52
C HIS A 46 -8.21 4.73 -6.21
N ALA A 47 -7.47 5.15 -7.23
CA ALA A 47 -6.05 5.45 -7.12
C ALA A 47 -5.77 6.93 -7.38
N TYR A 48 -4.75 7.44 -6.73
CA TYR A 48 -4.33 8.84 -6.72
C TYR A 48 -2.82 8.93 -6.98
N LYS A 49 -2.31 10.16 -7.11
CA LYS A 49 -0.86 10.37 -7.12
C LYS A 49 -0.29 9.98 -5.73
N PRO A 50 0.84 9.26 -5.67
CA PRO A 50 1.51 8.99 -4.40
C PRO A 50 2.03 10.28 -3.75
N GLU A 51 2.25 10.22 -2.44
CA GLU A 51 2.91 11.28 -1.69
C GLU A 51 4.42 11.28 -1.95
N ALA A 52 5.06 12.45 -1.88
CA ALA A 52 6.49 12.59 -2.17
C ALA A 52 7.38 11.75 -1.23
N SER A 53 6.94 11.54 0.02
CA SER A 53 7.62 10.67 0.98
C SER A 53 7.61 9.20 0.53
N ALA A 54 6.45 8.70 0.08
CA ALA A 54 6.32 7.34 -0.44
C ALA A 54 7.10 7.14 -1.75
N GLU A 55 7.08 8.13 -2.65
CA GLU A 55 7.92 8.13 -3.86
C GLU A 55 9.42 8.06 -3.51
N SER A 56 9.84 8.85 -2.51
CA SER A 56 11.23 8.86 -2.04
C SER A 56 11.62 7.53 -1.39
N ALA A 57 10.73 6.93 -0.59
CA ALA A 57 10.96 5.60 0.00
C ALA A 57 11.17 4.54 -1.08
N VAL A 58 10.29 4.45 -2.08
CA VAL A 58 10.45 3.52 -3.20
C VAL A 58 11.75 3.79 -3.95
N LYS A 59 12.10 5.05 -4.22
CA LYS A 59 13.37 5.39 -4.88
C LYS A 59 14.57 4.88 -4.07
N ASN A 60 14.57 5.05 -2.75
CA ASN A 60 15.65 4.58 -1.88
C ASN A 60 15.74 3.04 -1.89
N ILE A 61 14.61 2.34 -1.77
CA ILE A 61 14.53 0.86 -1.87
C ILE A 61 15.13 0.39 -3.20
N MET A 62 14.69 0.98 -4.31
CA MET A 62 15.17 0.58 -5.64
C MET A 62 16.67 0.89 -5.85
N SER A 63 17.18 1.94 -5.20
CA SER A 63 18.61 2.29 -5.27
C SER A 63 19.51 1.25 -4.59
N VAL A 64 19.05 0.65 -3.48
CA VAL A 64 19.79 -0.40 -2.76
C VAL A 64 20.00 -1.64 -3.62
N ILE A 65 18.97 -2.02 -4.38
CA ILE A 65 18.99 -3.24 -5.20
C ILE A 65 19.53 -3.01 -6.62
N GLY A 66 19.81 -1.77 -7.00
CA GLY A 66 20.38 -1.41 -8.30
C GLY A 66 19.45 -1.63 -9.50
N LEU A 67 18.14 -1.82 -9.28
CA LEU A 67 17.16 -2.05 -10.34
C LEU A 67 16.35 -0.79 -10.64
N LYS A 68 15.93 -0.65 -11.90
CA LYS A 68 14.93 0.36 -12.27
C LYS A 68 13.54 -0.16 -11.92
N ALA A 69 12.70 0.68 -11.32
CA ALA A 69 11.31 0.33 -11.05
C ALA A 69 10.57 0.06 -12.37
N ASN A 70 9.95 -1.11 -12.48
CA ASN A 70 9.09 -1.50 -13.60
C ASN A 70 7.60 -1.58 -13.20
N PHE A 71 7.26 -0.92 -12.10
CA PHE A 71 5.92 -0.79 -11.54
C PHE A 71 5.61 0.68 -11.24
N GLU A 72 4.34 0.99 -11.06
CA GLU A 72 3.90 2.33 -10.67
C GLU A 72 3.36 2.34 -9.24
N LEU A 73 3.85 3.28 -8.42
CA LEU A 73 3.34 3.52 -7.08
C LEU A 73 2.07 4.37 -7.14
N ARG A 74 1.01 3.97 -6.43
CA ARG A 74 -0.24 4.72 -6.30
C ARG A 74 -0.74 4.70 -4.87
N ALA A 75 -1.10 5.89 -4.36
CA ALA A 75 -1.98 5.95 -3.20
C ALA A 75 -3.38 5.44 -3.62
N ALA A 76 -4.01 4.62 -2.80
CA ALA A 76 -5.29 3.99 -3.12
C ALA A 76 -6.13 3.69 -1.88
N ASN A 77 -7.43 3.47 -2.08
CA ASN A 77 -8.37 3.03 -1.05
C ASN A 77 -8.28 1.53 -0.72
N VAL A 78 -7.11 0.90 -0.92
CA VAL A 78 -6.85 -0.45 -0.42
C VAL A 78 -6.80 -0.44 1.11
N PRO A 79 -7.01 -1.56 1.81
CA PRO A 79 -6.94 -1.58 3.27
C PRO A 79 -5.55 -1.21 3.83
N ASN A 80 -4.49 -1.63 3.12
CA ASN A 80 -3.10 -1.60 3.56
C ASN A 80 -2.14 -1.24 2.40
N ALA A 81 -1.35 -2.20 1.92
CA ALA A 81 -0.61 -2.15 0.67
C ALA A 81 -0.79 -3.45 -0.12
N ALA A 82 -0.61 -3.37 -1.44
CA ALA A 82 -0.71 -4.53 -2.30
C ALA A 82 0.13 -4.40 -3.59
N ALA A 83 0.82 -5.47 -3.95
CA ALA A 83 1.46 -5.67 -5.25
C ALA A 83 0.50 -6.35 -6.24
N VAL A 84 0.25 -5.70 -7.39
CA VAL A 84 -0.82 -6.10 -8.30
C VAL A 84 -0.46 -5.88 -9.77
N ILE A 85 -1.05 -6.69 -10.66
CA ILE A 85 -0.97 -6.47 -12.10
C ILE A 85 -2.37 -6.11 -12.62
N LEU A 86 -2.54 -4.89 -13.14
CA LEU A 86 -3.80 -4.40 -13.68
C LEU A 86 -3.61 -4.10 -15.16
N LYS A 87 -4.38 -4.79 -16.02
CA LYS A 87 -4.33 -4.62 -17.49
C LYS A 87 -2.89 -4.69 -18.04
N GLY A 88 -2.10 -5.65 -17.54
CA GLY A 88 -0.72 -5.87 -17.96
C GLY A 88 0.33 -4.91 -17.38
N LYS A 89 -0.06 -3.98 -16.50
CA LYS A 89 0.87 -3.06 -15.82
C LYS A 89 0.98 -3.38 -14.33
N ARG A 90 2.20 -3.35 -13.80
CA ARG A 90 2.52 -3.60 -12.38
C ARG A 90 2.26 -2.35 -11.55
N TYR A 91 1.65 -2.52 -10.39
CA TYR A 91 1.38 -1.45 -9.44
C TYR A 91 1.69 -1.89 -8.02
N ILE A 92 2.23 -0.96 -7.25
CA ILE A 92 2.20 -1.00 -5.79
C ILE A 92 1.11 -0.01 -5.36
N LEU A 93 0.04 -0.54 -4.80
CA LEU A 93 -1.05 0.26 -4.22
C LEU A 93 -0.80 0.37 -2.71
N TYR A 94 -0.95 1.56 -2.15
CA TYR A 94 -0.84 1.74 -0.70
C TYR A 94 -1.90 2.70 -0.17
N ASN A 95 -2.29 2.52 1.09
CA ASN A 95 -3.20 3.41 1.79
C ASN A 95 -2.41 4.38 2.68
N PRO A 96 -2.38 5.68 2.36
CA PRO A 96 -1.65 6.68 3.12
C PRO A 96 -2.04 6.73 4.61
N LYS A 97 -3.33 6.58 4.91
CA LYS A 97 -3.82 6.61 6.30
C LYS A 97 -3.33 5.41 7.08
N PHE A 98 -3.32 4.24 6.45
CA PHE A 98 -2.77 3.04 7.06
C PHE A 98 -1.26 3.19 7.34
N MET A 99 -0.49 3.68 6.35
CA MET A 99 0.95 3.91 6.50
C MET A 99 1.27 4.91 7.62
N ALA A 100 0.54 6.02 7.70
CA ALA A 100 0.72 7.00 8.77
C ALA A 100 0.38 6.41 10.15
N ASN A 101 -0.69 5.63 10.23
CA ASN A 101 -1.11 4.99 11.48
C ASN A 101 -0.07 3.96 11.95
N ILE A 102 0.44 3.10 11.05
CA ILE A 102 1.41 2.08 11.45
C ILE A 102 2.72 2.70 11.90
N ASN A 103 3.22 3.75 11.22
CA ASN A 103 4.40 4.50 11.69
C ASN A 103 4.18 5.10 13.08
N SER A 104 2.97 5.62 13.35
CA SER A 104 2.64 6.16 14.67
C SER A 104 2.61 5.08 15.75
N VAL A 105 2.11 3.87 15.44
CA VAL A 105 2.01 2.76 16.40
C VAL A 105 3.39 2.15 16.68
N THR A 106 4.24 2.03 15.66
CA THR A 106 5.62 1.50 15.81
C THR A 106 6.60 2.56 16.29
N GLY A 107 6.25 3.85 16.21
CA GLY A 107 7.12 4.98 16.56
C GLY A 107 8.24 5.23 15.55
N SER A 108 8.13 4.72 14.32
CA SER A 108 9.22 4.73 13.34
C SER A 108 8.71 4.69 11.90
N ASP A 109 9.34 5.48 11.01
CA ASP A 109 9.05 5.47 9.58
C ASP A 109 9.51 4.21 8.85
N TRP A 110 10.39 3.42 9.49
CA TRP A 110 10.81 2.10 9.00
C TRP A 110 9.63 1.17 8.77
N ALA A 111 8.50 1.40 9.45
CA ALA A 111 7.31 0.61 9.28
C ALA A 111 6.72 0.68 7.87
N ALA A 112 6.40 1.87 7.40
CA ALA A 112 5.92 2.07 6.03
C ALA A 112 6.96 1.63 4.98
N ILE A 113 8.26 1.84 5.25
CA ILE A 113 9.34 1.40 4.36
C ILE A 113 9.38 -0.13 4.26
N SER A 114 9.24 -0.83 5.39
CA SER A 114 9.18 -2.31 5.45
C SER A 114 8.02 -2.86 4.63
N ILE A 115 6.83 -2.25 4.74
CA ILE A 115 5.66 -2.65 3.96
C ILE A 115 5.91 -2.45 2.46
N LEU A 116 6.41 -1.27 2.06
CA LEU A 116 6.71 -1.01 0.64
C LEU A 116 7.79 -1.95 0.10
N ALA A 117 8.84 -2.24 0.87
CA ALA A 117 9.89 -3.16 0.47
C ALA A 117 9.34 -4.58 0.28
N HIS A 118 8.50 -5.04 1.21
CA HIS A 118 7.81 -6.33 1.12
C HIS A 118 6.97 -6.45 -0.17
N GLU A 119 6.13 -5.45 -0.48
CA GLU A 119 5.32 -5.47 -1.70
C GLU A 119 6.17 -5.41 -2.99
N ILE A 120 7.29 -4.70 -2.96
CA ILE A 120 8.27 -4.71 -4.06
C ILE A 120 8.88 -6.11 -4.21
N GLY A 121 9.17 -6.79 -3.10
CA GLY A 121 9.63 -8.18 -3.06
C GLY A 121 8.70 -9.13 -3.80
N HIS A 122 7.38 -9.00 -3.60
CA HIS A 122 6.39 -9.78 -4.37
C HIS A 122 6.51 -9.60 -5.89
N HIS A 123 6.75 -8.37 -6.36
CA HIS A 123 6.93 -8.12 -7.79
C HIS A 123 8.27 -8.65 -8.34
N LEU A 124 9.35 -8.53 -7.56
CA LEU A 124 10.68 -8.93 -7.99
C LEU A 124 10.84 -10.45 -8.00
N ASN A 125 10.29 -11.14 -7.01
CA ASN A 125 10.30 -12.61 -6.93
C ASN A 125 9.23 -13.27 -7.81
N GLY A 126 8.44 -12.47 -8.55
CA GLY A 126 7.45 -12.98 -9.50
C GLY A 126 6.18 -13.55 -8.86
N HIS A 127 5.94 -13.29 -7.57
CA HIS A 127 4.77 -13.79 -6.83
C HIS A 127 3.44 -13.30 -7.41
N THR A 128 3.44 -12.18 -8.13
CA THR A 128 2.24 -11.60 -8.75
C THR A 128 1.94 -12.14 -10.15
N LEU A 129 2.70 -13.11 -10.68
CA LEU A 129 2.57 -13.57 -12.07
C LEU A 129 1.52 -14.66 -12.28
N ASP A 130 1.29 -15.51 -11.29
CA ASP A 130 0.36 -16.66 -11.39
C ASP A 130 -1.06 -16.34 -10.93
N ASN A 131 -1.31 -15.10 -10.47
CA ASN A 131 -2.59 -14.64 -9.92
C ASN A 131 -3.15 -15.53 -8.79
N VAL A 132 -2.29 -16.23 -8.04
CA VAL A 132 -2.72 -17.05 -6.89
C VAL A 132 -2.80 -16.20 -5.61
N GLY A 133 -2.08 -15.09 -5.56
CA GLY A 133 -1.98 -14.23 -4.38
C GLY A 133 -1.01 -14.78 -3.33
N SER A 134 -1.17 -14.32 -2.09
CA SER A 134 -0.30 -14.65 -0.96
C SER A 134 -0.32 -16.14 -0.60
N ARG A 135 0.86 -16.72 -0.46
CA ARG A 135 1.13 -18.09 0.02
C ARG A 135 2.22 -18.04 1.09
N PRO A 136 2.27 -19.01 2.03
CA PRO A 136 3.23 -18.95 3.12
C PRO A 136 4.67 -18.73 2.67
N GLN A 137 5.15 -19.48 1.65
CA GLN A 137 6.50 -19.31 1.14
C GLN A 137 6.73 -17.93 0.50
N THR A 138 5.82 -17.47 -0.35
CA THR A 138 5.96 -16.18 -1.03
C THR A 138 5.93 -15.00 -0.07
N GLU A 139 5.21 -15.15 1.04
CA GLU A 139 5.26 -14.19 2.14
C GLU A 139 6.66 -14.21 2.77
N LEU A 140 7.18 -15.37 3.21
CA LEU A 140 8.52 -15.43 3.82
C LEU A 140 9.62 -14.85 2.92
N ASP A 141 9.59 -15.16 1.62
CA ASP A 141 10.52 -14.61 0.62
C ASP A 141 10.42 -13.07 0.52
N ALA A 142 9.22 -12.51 0.65
CA ALA A 142 9.00 -11.05 0.66
C ALA A 142 9.44 -10.39 1.97
N ASP A 143 9.36 -11.10 3.11
CA ASP A 143 9.89 -10.65 4.39
C ASP A 143 11.41 -10.64 4.45
N GLU A 144 12.04 -11.70 3.95
CA GLU A 144 13.49 -11.77 3.81
C GLU A 144 14.00 -10.63 2.92
N PHE A 145 13.33 -10.39 1.78
CA PHE A 145 13.65 -9.24 0.94
C PHE A 145 13.48 -7.90 1.66
N SER A 146 12.41 -7.74 2.44
CA SER A 146 12.17 -6.52 3.24
C SER A 146 13.28 -6.31 4.28
N GLY A 147 13.65 -7.37 5.01
CA GLY A 147 14.77 -7.36 5.96
C GLY A 147 16.08 -6.89 5.33
N PHE A 148 16.46 -7.52 4.21
CA PHE A 148 17.65 -7.15 3.44
C PHE A 148 17.65 -5.67 3.05
N VAL A 149 16.55 -5.18 2.46
CA VAL A 149 16.44 -3.79 2.03
C VAL A 149 16.59 -2.84 3.22
N LEU A 150 15.90 -3.12 4.33
CA LEU A 150 15.93 -2.26 5.51
C LEU A 150 17.33 -2.23 6.15
N GLY A 151 17.98 -3.38 6.28
CA GLY A 151 19.36 -3.47 6.79
C GLY A 151 20.34 -2.67 5.92
N ARG A 152 20.20 -2.74 4.59
CA ARG A 152 21.03 -1.97 3.64
C ARG A 152 20.74 -0.46 3.67
N LEU A 153 19.54 -0.06 4.05
CA LEU A 153 19.19 1.35 4.30
C LEU A 153 19.62 1.85 5.69
N GLY A 154 20.11 0.96 6.57
CA GLY A 154 20.63 1.30 7.90
C GLY A 154 19.64 1.14 9.04
N ALA A 155 18.52 0.44 8.84
CA ALA A 155 17.59 0.08 9.92
C ALA A 155 18.25 -0.88 10.91
N THR A 156 17.89 -0.79 12.20
CA THR A 156 18.23 -1.85 13.16
C THR A 156 17.35 -3.08 12.93
N LEU A 157 17.73 -4.25 13.45
CA LEU A 157 16.87 -5.44 13.41
C LEU A 157 15.51 -5.17 14.07
N ALA A 158 15.50 -4.41 15.17
CA ALA A 158 14.27 -4.02 15.86
C ALA A 158 13.36 -3.16 14.98
N ASP A 159 13.93 -2.22 14.22
CA ASP A 159 13.19 -1.41 13.25
C ASP A 159 12.60 -2.29 12.14
N ALA A 160 13.41 -3.20 11.58
CA ALA A 160 12.99 -4.09 10.50
C ALA A 160 11.85 -5.03 10.92
N GLN A 161 11.88 -5.47 12.18
CA GLN A 161 10.88 -6.36 12.77
C GLN A 161 9.68 -5.63 13.37
N ALA A 162 9.72 -4.31 13.54
CA ALA A 162 8.73 -3.56 14.32
C ALA A 162 7.29 -3.81 13.85
N VAL A 163 7.05 -3.73 12.55
CA VAL A 163 5.71 -3.89 11.97
C VAL A 163 5.17 -5.29 12.17
N MET A 164 5.92 -6.32 11.76
CA MET A 164 5.51 -7.71 11.96
C MET A 164 5.36 -8.07 13.44
N GLY A 165 6.22 -7.52 14.29
CA GLY A 165 6.14 -7.64 15.75
C GLY A 165 4.81 -7.12 16.30
N THR A 166 4.32 -6.01 15.78
CA THR A 166 3.06 -5.40 16.19
C THR A 166 1.84 -6.15 15.66
N ILE A 167 1.82 -6.50 14.37
CA ILE A 167 0.57 -6.80 13.67
C ILE A 167 0.37 -8.27 13.31
N ALA A 168 1.43 -9.06 13.20
CA ALA A 168 1.32 -10.42 12.68
C ALA A 168 0.54 -11.33 13.64
N SER A 169 -0.20 -12.29 13.08
CA SER A 169 -0.88 -13.32 13.88
C SER A 169 0.14 -14.26 14.52
N ILE A 170 -0.05 -14.58 15.81
CA ILE A 170 0.81 -15.56 16.52
C ILE A 170 0.71 -16.94 15.85
N LYS A 171 -0.48 -17.32 15.36
CA LYS A 171 -0.73 -18.66 14.80
C LYS A 171 -0.58 -18.75 13.28
N GLY A 172 -0.55 -17.61 12.58
CA GLY A 172 -0.63 -17.57 11.12
C GLY A 172 -2.02 -17.96 10.59
N SER A 173 -2.10 -18.25 9.29
CA SER A 173 -3.27 -18.67 8.53
C SER A 173 -2.84 -19.58 7.37
N HIS A 174 -3.77 -19.95 6.48
CA HIS A 174 -3.43 -20.74 5.29
C HIS A 174 -2.49 -20.01 4.31
N SER A 175 -2.61 -18.68 4.22
CA SER A 175 -1.82 -17.86 3.29
C SER A 175 -0.67 -17.12 3.98
N HIS A 176 -0.78 -16.83 5.28
CA HIS A 176 0.18 -16.01 6.02
C HIS A 176 0.85 -16.83 7.13
N PRO A 177 2.19 -16.94 7.15
CA PRO A 177 2.90 -17.68 8.19
C PRO A 177 2.70 -17.09 9.59
N PRO A 178 2.97 -17.85 10.67
CA PRO A 178 2.95 -17.32 12.03
C PRO A 178 4.02 -16.24 12.23
N LYS A 179 3.78 -15.34 13.19
CA LYS A 179 4.66 -14.21 13.53
C LYS A 179 6.12 -14.62 13.70
N SER A 180 6.40 -15.74 14.38
CA SER A 180 7.77 -16.22 14.60
C SER A 180 8.54 -16.38 13.29
N ASP A 181 7.92 -17.00 12.31
CA ASP A 181 8.57 -17.38 11.06
C ASP A 181 8.82 -16.14 10.19
N ARG A 182 7.86 -15.21 10.22
CA ARG A 182 7.95 -13.90 9.56
C ARG A 182 9.10 -13.07 10.13
N LEU A 183 9.19 -12.99 11.46
CA LEU A 183 10.30 -12.31 12.14
C LEU A 183 11.66 -12.95 11.84
N ILE A 184 11.73 -14.28 11.75
CA ILE A 184 12.95 -15.00 11.38
C ILE A 184 13.35 -14.70 9.93
N ALA A 185 12.40 -14.71 8.99
CA ALA A 185 12.67 -14.37 7.60
C ALA A 185 13.20 -12.93 7.47
N ILE A 186 12.56 -11.96 8.14
CA ILE A 186 13.05 -10.56 8.20
C ILE A 186 14.48 -10.49 8.75
N ALA A 187 14.82 -11.30 9.76
CA ALA A 187 16.16 -11.29 10.34
C ALA A 187 17.22 -11.94 9.45
N ALA A 188 16.82 -12.77 8.49
CA ALA A 188 17.72 -13.52 7.62
C ALA A 188 18.21 -12.70 6.42
N GLY A 189 17.45 -11.70 5.99
CA GLY A 189 17.83 -10.79 4.89
C GLY A 189 18.75 -9.66 5.34
#